data_AF-A0A6I9YD42-F1
#
_entry.id   AF-A0A6I9YD42-F1
#
_cell.length_a   1.000
_cell.length_b   1.000
_cell.length_c   1.000
_cell.angle_alpha   90.00
_cell.angle_beta   90.00
_cell.angle_gamma   90.00
#
_symmetry.space_group_name_H-M   'P 1'
#
loop_
_entity.id
_entity.type
_entity.pdbx_description
1 polymer ?
#
loop_
_entity_poly.entity_id
_entity_poly.type
_entity_poly.pdbx_seq_one_letter_code
_entity_poly.pdbx_strand_id
1 'polypeptide(L)'
;MKIPLKYNVPLRQEEAPFWLEVDTVPETCTGVKAHVTFDIAINVSYTGQRLVSNMAIVQIKMLSGYIPVKSSVKKLEKESQIKRTEVNINHVLLYLDEVPKTVQTFSFTVEQETPVWDLQPALVKIYDYYETDEFATAEYTAPCSTGKA
;
A
#
# COMPACT_ATOMS: atom_id res chain seq x y z
N MET A 1 -14.07 -33.21 11.59
CA MET A 1 -12.65 -32.95 11.29
C MET A 1 -12.59 -32.15 10.00
N LYS A 2 -12.08 -30.92 10.00
CA LYS A 2 -11.91 -30.09 8.79
C LYS A 2 -10.42 -30.06 8.43
N ILE A 3 -10.07 -30.30 7.17
CA ILE A 3 -8.69 -30.26 6.68
C ILE A 3 -8.55 -28.99 5.83
N PRO A 4 -7.70 -28.02 6.22
CA PRO A 4 -7.49 -26.83 5.42
C PRO A 4 -6.62 -27.15 4.19
N LEU A 5 -7.15 -26.85 3.00
CA LEU A 5 -6.41 -26.91 1.73
C LEU A 5 -5.79 -25.54 1.46
N LYS A 6 -4.49 -25.49 1.16
CA LYS A 6 -3.80 -24.27 0.72
C LYS A 6 -3.18 -24.51 -0.65
N TYR A 7 -3.48 -23.64 -1.60
CA TYR A 7 -2.94 -23.69 -2.96
C TYR A 7 -2.74 -22.26 -3.47
N ASN A 8 -1.80 -22.07 -4.40
CA ASN A 8 -1.54 -20.78 -5.02
C ASN A 8 -2.48 -20.60 -6.22
N VAL A 9 -3.20 -19.48 -6.25
CA VAL A 9 -4.03 -19.07 -7.39
C VAL A 9 -3.39 -17.83 -7.99
N PRO A 10 -3.27 -17.73 -9.33
CA PRO A 10 -2.91 -16.47 -9.96
C PRO A 10 -3.89 -15.39 -9.51
N LEU A 11 -3.39 -14.21 -9.14
CA LEU A 11 -4.22 -13.07 -8.75
C LEU A 11 -5.16 -12.71 -9.90
N ARG A 12 -6.36 -13.29 -9.92
CA ARG A 12 -7.45 -12.73 -10.69
C ARG A 12 -7.95 -11.53 -9.90
N GLN A 13 -7.95 -10.37 -10.54
CA GLN A 13 -8.78 -9.23 -10.14
C GLN A 13 -10.26 -9.59 -10.36
N GLU A 14 -10.74 -10.67 -9.74
CA GLU A 14 -12.16 -11.04 -9.77
C GLU A 14 -12.90 -10.02 -8.91
N GLU A 15 -13.58 -9.08 -9.58
CA GLU A 15 -14.71 -8.27 -9.10
C GLU A 15 -14.54 -7.56 -7.73
N ALA A 16 -13.31 -7.26 -7.32
CA ALA A 16 -13.09 -6.46 -6.13
C ALA A 16 -13.60 -5.03 -6.35
N PRO A 17 -14.42 -4.47 -5.44
CA PRO A 17 -15.01 -3.16 -5.61
C PRO A 17 -14.02 -2.02 -5.29
N PHE A 18 -12.72 -2.28 -5.38
CA PHE A 18 -11.66 -1.31 -5.16
C PHE A 18 -10.70 -1.31 -6.34
N TRP A 19 -10.31 -0.11 -6.75
CA TRP A 19 -9.16 0.11 -7.59
C TRP A 19 -8.02 0.65 -6.73
N LEU A 20 -6.82 0.09 -6.94
CA LEU A 20 -5.63 0.38 -6.17
C LEU A 20 -4.44 0.46 -7.13
N GLU A 21 -3.73 1.56 -7.07
CA GLU A 21 -2.47 1.80 -7.78
C GLU A 21 -1.46 2.37 -6.78
N VAL A 22 -0.19 1.97 -6.92
CA VAL A 22 0.86 2.34 -5.98
C VAL A 22 2.10 2.73 -6.75
N ASP A 23 2.53 3.96 -6.53
CA ASP A 23 3.69 4.56 -7.17
C ASP A 23 4.75 4.92 -6.12
N THR A 24 6.00 5.04 -6.57
CA THR A 24 7.08 5.53 -5.73
C THR A 24 7.59 6.87 -6.25
N VAL A 25 7.80 7.83 -5.36
CA VAL A 25 8.28 9.16 -5.69
C VAL A 25 9.64 9.39 -5.00
N PRO A 26 10.72 9.66 -5.76
CA PRO A 26 10.81 9.74 -7.22
C PRO A 26 10.68 8.37 -7.91
N GLU A 27 10.20 8.34 -9.15
CA GLU A 27 10.11 7.08 -9.93
C GLU A 27 11.47 6.49 -10.29
N THR A 28 12.49 7.35 -10.41
CA THR A 28 13.85 6.94 -10.79
C THR A 28 14.86 7.34 -9.73
N CYS A 29 15.92 6.55 -9.65
CA CYS A 29 16.99 6.74 -8.69
C CYS A 29 18.02 7.81 -9.13
N THR A 30 17.55 8.94 -9.64
CA THR A 30 18.41 10.00 -10.24
C THR A 30 18.96 11.00 -9.21
N GLY A 31 18.78 10.75 -7.90
CA GLY A 31 19.24 11.63 -6.83
C GLY A 31 20.02 10.89 -5.74
N VAL A 32 20.99 11.59 -5.13
CA VAL A 32 21.89 11.05 -4.07
C VAL A 32 21.12 10.47 -2.87
N LYS A 33 19.89 10.92 -2.63
CA LYS A 33 19.02 10.47 -1.52
C LYS A 33 17.95 9.46 -1.92
N ALA A 34 17.74 9.19 -3.20
CA ALA A 34 16.67 8.30 -3.66
C ALA A 34 16.87 6.84 -3.22
N HIS A 35 18.13 6.43 -2.97
CA HIS A 35 18.45 5.13 -2.39
C HIS A 35 18.06 5.02 -0.91
N VAL A 36 18.09 6.14 -0.18
CA VAL A 36 17.98 6.18 1.28
C VAL A 36 16.55 6.50 1.70
N THR A 37 15.87 7.39 1.00
CA THR A 37 14.51 7.84 1.33
C THR A 37 13.70 8.07 0.07
N PHE A 38 12.46 7.59 0.05
CA PHE A 38 11.48 7.88 -1.00
C PHE A 38 10.07 7.84 -0.41
N ASP A 39 9.11 8.41 -1.13
CA ASP A 39 7.70 8.39 -0.75
C ASP A 39 6.97 7.27 -1.50
N ILE A 40 6.09 6.57 -0.79
CA ILE A 40 5.13 5.64 -1.38
C ILE A 40 3.83 6.41 -1.57
N ALA A 41 3.38 6.57 -2.81
CA ALA A 41 2.12 7.19 -3.17
C ALA A 41 1.08 6.11 -3.48
N ILE A 42 -0.07 6.17 -2.83
CA ILE A 42 -1.13 5.17 -2.90
C ILE A 42 -2.38 5.85 -3.43
N ASN A 43 -2.86 5.39 -4.57
CA ASN A 43 -4.07 5.86 -5.22
C ASN A 43 -5.16 4.81 -5.04
N VAL A 44 -6.28 5.20 -4.44
CA VAL A 44 -7.41 4.31 -4.19
C VAL A 44 -8.72 4.94 -4.64
N SER A 45 -9.59 4.11 -5.19
CA SER A 45 -10.98 4.48 -5.47
C SER A 45 -11.91 3.28 -5.33
N TYR A 46 -13.19 3.55 -5.07
CA TYR A 46 -14.22 2.53 -5.00
C TYR A 46 -14.87 2.34 -6.37
N THR A 47 -14.82 1.12 -6.89
CA THR A 47 -15.38 0.73 -8.20
C THR A 47 -16.66 -0.10 -8.06
N GLY A 48 -17.12 -0.35 -6.84
CA GLY A 48 -18.34 -1.11 -6.58
C GLY A 48 -19.64 -0.38 -6.96
N GLN A 49 -20.75 -1.08 -6.73
CA GLN A 49 -22.08 -0.63 -7.13
C GLN A 49 -22.59 0.54 -6.26
N ARG A 50 -22.19 0.60 -4.98
CA ARG A 50 -22.60 1.65 -4.02
C ARG A 50 -21.99 3.01 -4.39
N LEU A 51 -22.49 4.10 -3.80
CA LEU A 51 -21.93 5.45 -4.02
C LEU A 51 -20.56 5.63 -3.36
N VAL A 52 -20.35 5.01 -2.19
CA VAL A 52 -19.09 4.98 -1.42
C VAL A 52 -18.94 3.57 -0.81
N SER A 53 -17.71 3.19 -0.44
CA SER A 53 -17.48 1.98 0.34
C SER A 53 -17.89 2.15 1.80
N ASN A 54 -17.88 1.06 2.58
CA ASN A 54 -17.83 1.17 4.03
C ASN A 54 -16.41 1.53 4.50
N MET A 55 -16.14 1.36 5.79
CA MET A 55 -14.79 1.47 6.35
C MET A 55 -13.84 0.47 5.68
N ALA A 56 -12.72 0.96 5.16
CA ALA A 56 -11.73 0.17 4.45
C ALA A 56 -10.37 0.25 5.15
N ILE A 57 -9.57 -0.81 5.03
CA ILE A 57 -8.20 -0.84 5.52
C ILE A 57 -7.26 -0.96 4.32
N VAL A 58 -6.27 -0.06 4.26
CA VAL A 58 -5.11 -0.21 3.38
C VAL A 58 -3.95 -0.74 4.22
N GLN A 59 -3.48 -1.93 3.85
CA GLN A 59 -2.32 -2.59 4.42
C GLN A 59 -1.14 -2.47 3.45
N ILE A 60 -0.13 -1.70 3.84
CA ILE A 60 1.10 -1.51 3.07
C ILE A 60 2.20 -2.35 3.71
N LYS A 61 2.69 -3.38 3.02
CA LYS A 61 3.88 -4.12 3.45
C LYS A 61 5.14 -3.37 3.07
N MET A 62 6.11 -3.26 3.95
CA MET A 62 7.40 -2.62 3.65
C MET A 62 8.30 -3.53 2.81
N LEU A 63 9.14 -2.92 1.98
CA LEU A 63 10.25 -3.61 1.32
C LEU A 63 11.27 -4.07 2.36
N SER A 64 11.97 -5.17 2.06
CA SER A 64 13.03 -5.66 2.93
C SER A 64 14.11 -4.60 3.14
N GLY A 65 14.41 -4.30 4.40
CA GLY A 65 15.40 -3.30 4.80
C GLY A 65 14.93 -1.85 4.78
N TYR A 66 13.65 -1.59 4.49
CA TYR A 66 13.03 -0.28 4.61
C TYR A 66 12.07 -0.21 5.78
N ILE A 67 12.01 0.94 6.43
CA ILE A 67 11.11 1.24 7.55
C ILE A 67 10.29 2.50 7.25
N PRO A 68 9.04 2.58 7.73
CA PRO A 68 8.21 3.76 7.55
C PRO A 68 8.63 4.87 8.50
N VAL A 69 8.74 6.09 7.98
CA VAL A 69 9.01 7.28 8.78
C VAL A 69 7.75 7.61 9.59
N LYS A 70 7.74 7.31 10.89
CA LYS A 70 6.54 7.47 11.74
C LYS A 70 5.90 8.86 11.69
N SER A 71 6.71 9.91 11.52
CA SER A 71 6.22 11.29 11.46
C SER A 71 5.52 11.63 10.14
N SER A 72 5.88 11.00 9.02
CA SER A 72 5.17 11.18 7.74
C SER A 72 3.81 10.48 7.80
N VAL A 73 3.76 9.24 8.31
CA VAL A 73 2.49 8.49 8.46
C VAL A 73 1.52 9.19 9.40
N LYS A 74 1.99 9.73 10.53
CA LYS A 74 1.11 10.50 11.45
C LYS A 74 0.55 11.78 10.85
N LYS A 75 1.14 12.33 9.79
CA LYS A 75 0.55 13.49 9.09
C LYS A 75 -0.71 13.07 8.32
N LEU A 76 -0.77 11.84 7.84
CA LEU A 76 -1.94 11.29 7.16
C LEU A 76 -3.18 11.25 8.07
N GLU A 77 -3.02 11.06 9.38
CA GLU A 77 -4.15 11.13 10.35
C GLU A 77 -4.79 12.53 10.44
N LYS A 78 -4.11 13.57 9.94
CA LYS A 78 -4.67 14.93 9.89
C LYS A 78 -5.50 15.16 8.63
N GLU A 79 -5.41 14.27 7.64
CA GLU A 79 -6.22 14.31 6.44
C GLU A 79 -7.61 13.76 6.76
N SER A 80 -8.65 14.38 6.20
CA SER A 80 -10.04 14.14 6.63
C SER A 80 -10.58 12.73 6.36
N GLN A 81 -9.82 11.89 5.66
CA GLN A 81 -10.25 10.58 5.17
C GLN A 81 -9.64 9.41 5.94
N ILE A 82 -8.57 9.67 6.69
CA ILE A 82 -7.84 8.65 7.44
C ILE A 82 -8.14 8.84 8.92
N LYS A 83 -8.93 7.93 9.47
CA LYS A 83 -9.35 7.96 10.86
C LYS A 83 -8.22 7.61 11.82
N ARG A 84 -7.38 6.68 11.41
CA ARG A 84 -6.29 6.15 12.24
C ARG A 84 -5.21 5.54 11.38
N THR A 85 -3.99 5.60 11.88
CA THR A 85 -2.85 4.85 11.34
C THR A 85 -2.26 3.93 12.40
N GLU A 86 -1.80 2.75 11.98
CA GLU A 86 -0.97 1.87 12.78
C GLU A 86 0.34 1.62 12.06
N VAL A 87 1.45 1.91 12.73
CA VAL A 87 2.79 1.83 12.15
C VAL A 87 3.59 0.74 12.86
N ASN A 88 3.99 -0.26 12.09
CA ASN A 88 4.95 -1.28 12.48
C ASN A 88 6.17 -1.21 11.53
N ILE A 89 7.26 -1.87 11.90
CA ILE A 89 8.50 -1.92 11.11
C ILE A 89 8.23 -2.59 9.76
N ASN A 90 7.40 -3.63 9.74
CA ASN A 90 7.14 -4.46 8.55
C ASN A 90 5.93 -4.01 7.73
N HIS A 91 5.00 -3.24 8.32
CA HIS A 91 3.79 -2.81 7.64
C HIS A 91 3.18 -1.54 8.25
N VAL A 92 2.45 -0.82 7.44
CA VAL A 92 1.61 0.31 7.83
C VAL A 92 0.15 -0.05 7.53
N LEU A 93 -0.75 0.22 8.47
CA LEU A 93 -2.19 0.12 8.28
C LEU A 93 -2.81 1.51 8.30
N LEU A 94 -3.60 1.83 7.28
CA LEU A 94 -4.42 3.04 7.22
C LEU A 94 -5.88 2.62 7.35
N TYR A 95 -6.60 3.23 8.29
CA TYR A 95 -8.03 3.03 8.50
C TYR A 95 -8.78 4.19 7.86
N LEU A 96 -9.49 3.93 6.77
CA LEU A 96 -10.29 4.92 6.05
C LEU A 96 -11.74 4.78 6.47
N ASP A 97 -12.40 5.90 6.79
CA ASP A 97 -13.83 5.89 7.16
C ASP A 97 -14.70 5.40 5.99
N GLU A 98 -14.37 5.83 4.78
CA GLU A 98 -14.98 5.41 3.52
C GLU A 98 -14.03 5.67 2.35
N VAL A 99 -14.24 4.96 1.23
CA VAL A 99 -13.55 5.17 -0.03
C VAL A 99 -14.58 5.63 -1.07
N PRO A 100 -14.45 6.86 -1.60
CA PRO A 100 -15.34 7.35 -2.63
C PRO A 100 -14.99 6.77 -4.00
N LYS A 101 -15.86 6.99 -5.00
CA LYS A 101 -15.55 6.68 -6.40
C LYS A 101 -14.46 7.58 -7.00
N THR A 102 -14.20 8.73 -6.38
CA THR A 102 -13.09 9.61 -6.76
C THR A 102 -11.77 9.03 -6.29
N VAL A 103 -10.71 9.23 -7.08
CA VAL A 103 -9.37 8.79 -6.70
C VAL A 103 -8.88 9.62 -5.53
N GLN A 104 -8.53 8.93 -4.44
CA GLN A 104 -7.87 9.51 -3.29
C GLN A 104 -6.41 9.09 -3.29
N THR A 105 -5.53 10.06 -3.08
CA THR A 105 -4.08 9.87 -3.09
C THR A 105 -3.52 10.18 -1.73
N PHE A 106 -2.77 9.24 -1.16
CA PHE A 106 -2.08 9.39 0.11
C PHE A 106 -0.61 9.07 -0.10
N SER A 107 0.29 9.74 0.63
CA SER A 107 1.71 9.40 0.54
C SER A 107 2.42 9.50 1.87
N PHE A 108 3.40 8.63 2.07
CA PHE A 108 4.29 8.71 3.22
C PHE A 108 5.70 8.25 2.87
N THR A 109 6.66 8.82 3.59
CA THR A 109 8.08 8.54 3.42
C THR A 109 8.50 7.24 4.08
N VAL A 110 9.32 6.47 3.38
CA VAL A 110 10.08 5.34 3.93
C VAL A 110 11.58 5.64 3.87
N GLU A 111 12.33 5.07 4.80
CA GLU A 111 13.78 5.19 4.86
C GLU A 111 14.45 3.82 4.91
N GLN A 112 15.64 3.72 4.34
CA GLN A 112 16.44 2.49 4.34
C GLN A 112 17.14 2.34 5.70
N GLU A 113 16.81 1.27 6.42
CA GLU A 113 17.49 0.88 7.66
C GLU A 113 18.64 -0.08 7.39
N THR A 114 18.43 -1.06 6.49
CA THR A 114 19.47 -2.02 6.11
C THR A 114 19.59 -2.12 4.59
N PRO A 115 20.82 -2.07 4.04
CA PRO A 115 21.04 -2.24 2.62
C PRO A 115 20.76 -3.68 2.21
N VAL A 116 19.83 -3.85 1.28
CA VAL A 116 19.43 -5.15 0.73
C VAL A 116 19.58 -5.09 -0.79
N TRP A 117 20.21 -6.13 -1.35
CA TRP A 117 20.36 -6.32 -2.79
C TRP A 117 19.18 -7.15 -3.34
N ASP A 118 18.88 -7.02 -4.63
CA ASP A 118 17.80 -7.75 -5.32
C ASP A 118 16.43 -7.64 -4.63
N LEU A 119 16.04 -6.40 -4.32
CA LEU A 119 14.76 -6.09 -3.68
C LEU A 119 13.59 -6.65 -4.49
N GLN A 120 12.81 -7.52 -3.84
CA GLN A 120 11.55 -8.02 -4.37
C GLN A 120 10.45 -6.95 -4.21
N PRO A 121 9.47 -6.88 -5.13
CA PRO A 121 8.30 -6.02 -4.97
C PRO A 121 7.59 -6.30 -3.64
N ALA A 122 7.09 -5.24 -3.02
CA ALA A 122 6.25 -5.33 -1.83
C ALA A 122 4.77 -5.16 -2.20
N LEU A 123 3.90 -5.79 -1.41
CA LEU A 123 2.48 -5.85 -1.69
C LEU A 123 1.70 -4.85 -0.84
N VAL A 124 0.78 -4.14 -1.48
CA VAL A 124 -0.24 -3.31 -0.86
C VAL A 124 -1.58 -3.97 -1.08
N LYS A 125 -2.38 -4.04 -0.02
CA LYS A 125 -3.73 -4.61 -0.06
C LYS A 125 -4.72 -3.61 0.50
N ILE A 126 -5.81 -3.36 -0.21
CA ILE A 126 -6.99 -2.67 0.31
C ILE A 126 -8.13 -3.67 0.46
N TYR A 127 -8.87 -3.60 1.55
CA TYR A 127 -10.03 -4.48 1.80
C TYR A 127 -11.09 -3.80 2.67
N ASP A 128 -12.35 -4.21 2.51
CA ASP A 128 -13.45 -3.79 3.39
C ASP A 128 -13.26 -4.41 4.79
N TYR A 129 -13.50 -3.62 5.84
CA TYR A 129 -13.33 -4.06 7.22
C TYR A 129 -14.31 -5.16 7.64
N TYR A 130 -15.52 -5.19 7.08
CA TYR A 130 -16.56 -6.14 7.41
C TYR A 130 -16.60 -7.33 6.44
N GLU A 131 -16.23 -7.12 5.19
CA GLU A 131 -16.25 -8.12 4.12
C GLU A 131 -14.84 -8.28 3.51
N THR A 132 -13.95 -9.00 4.22
CA THR A 132 -12.53 -9.10 3.84
C THR A 132 -12.25 -9.83 2.52
N ASP A 133 -13.26 -10.47 1.94
CA ASP A 133 -13.21 -11.10 0.63
C ASP A 133 -13.33 -10.07 -0.51
N GLU A 134 -13.79 -8.85 -0.22
CA GLU A 134 -13.76 -7.70 -1.13
C GLU A 134 -12.42 -6.96 -0.97
N PHE A 135 -11.44 -7.26 -1.84
CA PHE A 135 -10.10 -6.67 -1.74
C PHE A 135 -9.40 -6.48 -3.07
N ALA A 136 -8.57 -5.45 -3.18
CA ALA A 136 -7.63 -5.27 -4.29
C ALA A 136 -6.19 -5.31 -3.78
N THR A 137 -5.29 -5.79 -4.63
CA THR A 137 -3.85 -5.84 -4.35
C THR A 137 -3.07 -5.17 -5.46
N ALA A 138 -2.03 -4.43 -5.09
CA ALA A 138 -1.05 -3.87 -5.99
C ALA A 138 0.34 -4.13 -5.45
N GLU A 139 1.34 -4.14 -6.33
CA GLU A 139 2.73 -4.28 -5.96
C GLU A 139 3.48 -2.97 -6.22
N TYR A 140 4.49 -2.69 -5.42
CA TYR A 140 5.38 -1.55 -5.65
C TYR A 140 6.83 -1.95 -5.47
N THR A 141 7.70 -1.26 -6.19
CA THR A 141 9.14 -1.51 -6.23
C THR A 141 9.91 -0.28 -5.79
N ALA A 142 11.07 -0.44 -5.15
CA ALA A 142 11.92 0.71 -4.85
C ALA A 142 12.36 1.41 -6.15
N PRO A 143 12.50 2.74 -6.15
CA PRO A 143 12.96 3.50 -7.32
C PRO A 143 14.28 2.98 -7.91
N CYS A 144 15.14 2.42 -7.06
CA CYS A 144 16.48 1.96 -7.38
C CYS A 144 16.57 0.45 -7.67
N SER A 145 15.44 -0.27 -7.69
CA SER A 145 15.37 -1.68 -8.07
C SER A 145 15.09 -1.89 -9.56
N THR A 146 14.81 -0.81 -10.29
CA THR A 146 14.64 -0.84 -11.75
C THR A 146 16.01 -1.01 -12.42
N GLY A 147 16.51 -2.24 -12.41
CA GLY A 147 17.54 -2.68 -13.34
C GLY A 147 16.96 -2.73 -14.75
N LYS A 148 16.73 -1.57 -15.38
CA LYS A 148 16.69 -1.50 -16.84
C LYS A 148 18.14 -1.61 -17.32
N ALA A 149 18.55 -2.84 -17.57
CA ALA A 149 19.64 -3.13 -18.49
C ALA A 149 19.31 -2.59 -19.89
#